data_AF-A0A7K1SBJ3-F1
#
_entry.id   AF-A0A7K1SBJ3-F1
#
_cell.length_a   1.000
_cell.length_b   1.000
_cell.length_c   1.000
_cell.angle_alpha   90.00
_cell.angle_beta   90.00
_cell.angle_gamma   90.00
#
_symmetry.space_group_name_H-M   'P 1'
#
loop_
_entity.id
_entity.type
_entity.pdbx_description
1 polymer ?
#
loop_
_entity_poly.entity_id
_entity_poly.type
_entity_poly.pdbx_seq_one_letter_code
_entity_poly.pdbx_strand_id
1 'polypeptide(L)'
;MDIHLKKHLERVAKKLDEIPEEKIAVVPKEIAVPLLQKLSYTTNEQVAELYVNLLTSAANENTASNAHPAFVQMVERLSADEAKIIDFIKDIDELNYLHLQVDYGPPKFKQAYLLKYVSELDELNLDFPKNITAYLSNLVSMGILIDIKINYLKHQQYVFNKLREKYKLKFEESEIELKRTHPNSSLVWIQSYFEVTPFGYLFICACTGAIYSEIRVIIDNDDFILD
;
A
#
# COMPACT_ATOMS: atom_id res chain seq x y z
N MET A 1 0.74 -8.73 -33.88
CA MET A 1 0.10 -8.43 -32.59
C MET A 1 1.17 -8.57 -31.53
N ASP A 2 1.38 -7.55 -30.70
CA ASP A 2 2.35 -7.58 -29.61
C ASP A 2 2.09 -8.82 -28.72
N ILE A 3 3.13 -9.61 -28.44
CA ILE A 3 3.04 -10.85 -27.65
C ILE A 3 2.50 -10.54 -26.25
N HIS A 4 2.87 -9.40 -25.66
CA HIS A 4 2.38 -8.98 -24.35
C HIS A 4 0.89 -8.63 -24.38
N LEU A 5 0.45 -7.86 -25.38
CA LEU A 5 -0.97 -7.54 -25.54
C LEU A 5 -1.82 -8.80 -25.73
N LYS A 6 -1.36 -9.75 -26.58
CA LYS A 6 -2.07 -11.03 -26.76
C LYS A 6 -2.25 -11.75 -25.43
N LYS A 7 -1.16 -11.89 -24.67
CA LYS A 7 -1.16 -12.53 -23.35
C LYS A 7 -2.09 -11.81 -22.36
N HIS A 8 -2.10 -10.48 -22.35
CA HIS A 8 -2.98 -9.70 -21.47
C HIS A 8 -4.45 -9.89 -21.82
N LEU A 9 -4.80 -9.87 -23.10
CA LEU A 9 -6.18 -10.11 -23.55
C LEU A 9 -6.65 -11.53 -23.25
N GLU A 10 -5.78 -12.53 -23.39
CA GLU A 10 -6.07 -13.92 -22.98
C GLU A 10 -6.34 -14.02 -21.48
N ARG A 11 -5.59 -13.28 -20.65
CA ARG A 11 -5.84 -13.19 -19.19
C ARG A 11 -7.18 -12.51 -18.88
N VAL A 12 -7.51 -11.43 -19.57
CA VAL A 12 -8.82 -10.77 -19.44
C VAL A 12 -9.93 -11.75 -19.78
N ALA A 13 -9.86 -12.41 -20.95
CA ALA A 13 -10.87 -13.36 -21.38
C ALA A 13 -11.08 -14.47 -20.34
N LYS A 14 -9.99 -15.08 -19.87
CA LYS A 14 -10.06 -16.13 -18.84
C LYS A 14 -10.77 -15.65 -17.56
N LYS A 15 -10.46 -14.44 -17.08
CA LYS A 15 -11.11 -13.90 -15.87
C LYS A 15 -12.57 -13.51 -16.08
N LEU A 16 -12.94 -13.10 -17.30
CA LEU A 16 -14.33 -12.86 -17.65
C LEU A 16 -15.13 -14.16 -17.72
N ASP A 17 -14.53 -15.25 -18.21
CA ASP A 17 -15.16 -16.58 -18.24
C ASP A 17 -15.43 -17.15 -16.82
N GLU A 18 -14.76 -16.63 -15.79
CA GLU A 18 -14.98 -16.97 -14.38
C GLU A 18 -16.19 -16.23 -13.77
N ILE A 19 -16.72 -15.20 -14.45
CA ILE A 19 -17.90 -14.45 -14.01
C ILE A 19 -19.16 -15.15 -14.55
N PRO A 20 -20.17 -15.47 -13.70
CA PRO A 20 -21.44 -16.01 -14.18
C PRO A 20 -22.07 -15.09 -15.26
N GLU A 21 -22.63 -15.66 -16.32
CA GLU A 21 -23.17 -14.88 -17.45
C GLU A 21 -24.18 -13.82 -17.00
N GLU A 22 -25.00 -14.12 -16.00
CA GLU A 22 -26.00 -13.21 -15.42
C GLU A 22 -25.38 -12.06 -14.60
N LYS A 23 -24.09 -12.16 -14.25
CA LYS A 23 -23.32 -11.17 -13.50
C LYS A 23 -22.36 -10.36 -14.38
N ILE A 24 -22.30 -10.62 -15.68
CA ILE A 24 -21.49 -9.82 -16.61
C ILE A 24 -22.15 -8.46 -16.82
N ALA A 25 -21.44 -7.40 -16.43
CA ALA A 25 -21.86 -6.02 -16.58
C ALA A 25 -21.17 -5.35 -17.77
N VAL A 26 -21.85 -4.39 -18.40
CA VAL A 26 -21.24 -3.55 -19.45
C VAL A 26 -20.32 -2.53 -18.79
N VAL A 27 -19.02 -2.61 -19.12
CA VAL A 27 -18.03 -1.66 -18.62
C VAL A 27 -18.25 -0.27 -19.23
N PRO A 28 -18.32 0.81 -18.43
CA PRO A 28 -18.39 2.18 -18.94
C PRO A 28 -17.21 2.51 -19.87
N LYS A 29 -17.46 3.25 -20.96
CA LYS A 29 -16.43 3.57 -21.96
C LYS A 29 -15.30 4.42 -21.38
N GLU A 30 -15.64 5.28 -20.42
CA GLU A 30 -14.74 6.13 -19.65
C GLU A 30 -13.70 5.32 -18.86
N ILE A 31 -13.96 4.03 -18.60
CA ILE A 31 -13.03 3.09 -17.97
C ILE A 31 -12.42 2.19 -19.05
N ALA A 32 -13.25 1.52 -19.85
CA ALA A 32 -12.82 0.47 -20.77
C ALA A 32 -11.82 0.98 -21.82
N VAL A 33 -12.09 2.14 -22.45
CA VAL A 33 -11.25 2.69 -23.52
C VAL A 33 -9.85 3.05 -23.02
N PRO A 34 -9.68 3.93 -22.00
CA PRO A 34 -8.35 4.29 -21.54
C PRO A 34 -7.62 3.08 -20.93
N LEU A 35 -8.32 2.18 -20.25
CA LEU A 35 -7.71 0.97 -19.67
C LEU A 35 -7.12 0.08 -20.75
N LEU A 36 -7.89 -0.29 -21.78
CA LEU A 36 -7.41 -1.13 -22.87
C LEU A 36 -6.25 -0.49 -23.62
N GLN A 37 -6.29 0.84 -23.79
CA GLN A 37 -5.18 1.58 -24.37
C GLN A 37 -3.91 1.43 -23.52
N LYS A 38 -3.98 1.66 -22.20
CA LYS A 38 -2.85 1.52 -21.27
C LYS A 38 -2.32 0.09 -21.23
N LEU A 39 -3.22 -0.89 -21.17
CA LEU A 39 -2.89 -2.31 -21.15
C LEU A 39 -2.12 -2.75 -22.41
N SER A 40 -2.37 -2.11 -23.55
CA SER A 40 -1.75 -2.45 -24.84
C SER A 40 -0.25 -2.17 -24.95
N TYR A 41 0.27 -1.25 -24.13
CA TYR A 41 1.70 -0.91 -24.08
C TYR A 41 2.33 -1.12 -22.71
N THR A 42 1.58 -1.68 -21.75
CA THR A 42 2.14 -2.09 -20.47
C THR A 42 2.97 -3.36 -20.68
N THR A 43 4.24 -3.34 -20.29
CA THR A 43 5.14 -4.50 -20.41
C THR A 43 5.43 -5.17 -19.07
N ASN A 44 5.23 -4.43 -17.97
CA ASN A 44 5.40 -4.97 -16.63
C ASN A 44 4.18 -5.81 -16.23
N GLU A 45 4.41 -7.07 -15.87
CA GLU A 45 3.34 -8.04 -15.59
C GLU A 45 2.56 -7.71 -14.31
N GLN A 46 3.20 -7.16 -13.28
CA GLN A 46 2.55 -6.76 -12.04
C GLN A 46 1.56 -5.61 -12.29
N VAL A 47 1.98 -4.58 -13.03
CA VAL A 47 1.11 -3.46 -13.41
C VAL A 47 0.01 -3.92 -14.37
N ALA A 48 0.32 -4.80 -15.32
CA ALA A 48 -0.67 -5.37 -16.22
C ALA A 48 -1.76 -6.16 -15.48
N GLU A 49 -1.40 -6.91 -14.42
CA GLU A 49 -2.36 -7.60 -13.56
C GLU A 49 -3.35 -6.64 -12.90
N LEU A 50 -2.90 -5.47 -12.43
CA LEU A 50 -3.79 -4.46 -11.85
C LEU A 50 -4.81 -3.94 -12.88
N TYR A 51 -4.38 -3.67 -14.12
CA TYR A 51 -5.29 -3.28 -15.20
C TYR A 51 -6.28 -4.39 -15.57
N VAL A 52 -5.81 -5.64 -15.67
CA VAL A 52 -6.67 -6.79 -15.95
C VAL A 52 -7.75 -6.90 -14.86
N ASN A 53 -7.36 -6.82 -13.59
CA ASN A 53 -8.28 -6.86 -12.45
C ASN A 53 -9.26 -5.70 -12.45
N LEU A 54 -8.80 -4.49 -12.71
CA LEU A 54 -9.67 -3.31 -12.79
C LEU A 54 -10.73 -3.49 -13.88
N LEU A 55 -10.35 -4.03 -15.04
CA LEU A 55 -11.30 -4.29 -16.13
C LEU A 55 -12.31 -5.38 -15.76
N THR A 56 -11.86 -6.49 -15.18
CA THR A 56 -12.75 -7.59 -14.79
C THR A 56 -13.67 -7.21 -13.63
N SER A 57 -13.18 -6.38 -12.69
CA SER A 57 -14.00 -5.81 -11.62
C SER A 57 -15.08 -4.88 -12.18
N ALA A 58 -14.73 -4.03 -13.14
CA ALA A 58 -15.70 -3.16 -13.80
C ALA A 58 -16.73 -3.93 -14.65
N ALA A 59 -16.39 -5.17 -15.06
CA ALA A 59 -17.23 -6.05 -15.88
C ALA A 59 -18.07 -7.04 -15.06
N ASN A 60 -18.03 -6.97 -13.73
CA ASN A 60 -18.81 -7.84 -12.84
C ASN A 60 -19.81 -7.00 -12.05
N GLU A 61 -21.10 -7.30 -12.14
CA GLU A 61 -22.17 -6.55 -11.45
C GLU A 61 -21.92 -6.40 -9.94
N ASN A 62 -21.34 -7.42 -9.30
CA ASN A 62 -21.09 -7.41 -7.84
C ASN A 62 -19.94 -6.50 -7.42
N THR A 63 -18.99 -6.20 -8.33
CA THR A 63 -17.78 -5.41 -8.02
C THR A 63 -17.64 -4.15 -8.86
N ALA A 64 -18.54 -3.93 -9.83
CA ALA A 64 -18.52 -2.77 -10.71
C ALA A 64 -18.64 -1.43 -9.95
N SER A 65 -19.31 -1.43 -8.79
CA SER A 65 -19.40 -0.27 -7.90
C SER A 65 -18.04 0.17 -7.33
N ASN A 66 -17.06 -0.74 -7.27
CA ASN A 66 -15.72 -0.43 -6.81
C ASN A 66 -14.87 0.19 -7.93
N ALA A 67 -15.24 0.02 -9.20
CA ALA A 67 -14.45 0.55 -10.30
C ALA A 67 -14.68 2.06 -10.46
N HIS A 68 -13.60 2.84 -10.49
CA HIS A 68 -13.64 4.29 -10.66
C HIS A 68 -12.78 4.75 -11.85
N PRO A 69 -13.22 5.71 -12.69
CA PRO A 69 -12.44 6.19 -13.84
C PRO A 69 -11.02 6.66 -13.51
N ALA A 70 -10.83 7.26 -12.33
CA ALA A 70 -9.51 7.71 -11.87
C ALA A 70 -8.50 6.56 -11.70
N PHE A 71 -8.97 5.33 -11.47
CA PHE A 71 -8.11 4.19 -11.15
C PHE A 71 -7.23 3.78 -12.34
N VAL A 72 -7.69 4.04 -13.57
CA VAL A 72 -6.86 3.82 -14.77
C VAL A 72 -5.59 4.66 -14.70
N GLN A 73 -5.68 5.93 -14.31
CA GLN A 73 -4.52 6.83 -14.18
C GLN A 73 -3.71 6.54 -12.91
N MET A 74 -4.34 6.05 -11.84
CA MET A 74 -3.61 5.65 -10.63
C MET A 74 -2.74 4.42 -10.90
N VAL A 75 -3.25 3.39 -11.60
CA VAL A 75 -2.45 2.23 -12.00
C VAL A 75 -1.25 2.63 -12.87
N GLU A 76 -1.42 3.62 -13.77
CA GLU A 76 -0.32 4.16 -14.58
C GLU A 76 0.81 4.78 -13.73
N ARG A 77 0.48 5.31 -12.55
CA ARG A 77 1.45 5.95 -11.65
C ARG A 77 2.16 4.96 -10.73
N LEU A 78 1.88 3.66 -10.85
CA LEU A 78 2.51 2.62 -10.04
C LEU A 78 3.71 1.99 -10.76
N SER A 79 4.77 1.77 -9.98
CA SER A 79 5.86 0.88 -10.32
C SER A 79 5.51 -0.58 -9.98
N ALA A 80 6.32 -1.51 -10.47
CA ALA A 80 6.19 -2.94 -10.17
C ALA A 80 6.26 -3.23 -8.66
N ASP A 81 7.13 -2.51 -7.94
CA ASP A 81 7.29 -2.69 -6.50
C ASP A 81 6.12 -2.10 -5.72
N GLU A 82 5.55 -0.97 -6.16
CA GLU A 82 4.32 -0.44 -5.55
C GLU A 82 3.13 -1.37 -5.79
N ALA A 83 3.06 -2.04 -6.95
CA ALA A 83 2.05 -3.07 -7.19
C ALA A 83 2.19 -4.25 -6.21
N LYS A 84 3.42 -4.69 -5.89
CA LYS A 84 3.68 -5.70 -4.85
C LYS A 84 3.27 -5.21 -3.45
N ILE A 85 3.51 -3.94 -3.13
CA ILE A 85 3.08 -3.35 -1.85
C ILE A 85 1.54 -3.33 -1.78
N ILE A 86 0.85 -2.98 -2.87
CA ILE A 86 -0.61 -3.01 -2.93
C ILE A 86 -1.15 -4.43 -2.72
N ASP A 87 -0.53 -5.43 -3.35
CA ASP A 87 -0.89 -6.83 -3.13
C ASP A 87 -0.66 -7.28 -1.68
N PHE A 88 0.38 -6.77 -1.02
CA PHE A 88 0.64 -7.04 0.40
C PHE A 88 -0.40 -6.39 1.33
N ILE A 89 -0.75 -5.12 1.09
CA ILE A 89 -1.65 -4.39 1.99
C ILE A 89 -3.14 -4.73 1.80
N LYS A 90 -3.50 -5.51 0.77
CA LYS A 90 -4.91 -5.84 0.49
C LYS A 90 -5.60 -6.61 1.63
N ASP A 91 -4.82 -7.34 2.42
CA ASP A 91 -5.30 -8.23 3.48
C ASP A 91 -5.13 -7.62 4.89
N ILE A 92 -4.66 -6.37 5.01
CA ILE A 92 -4.44 -5.69 6.29
C ILE A 92 -5.13 -4.33 6.32
N ASP A 93 -5.52 -3.90 7.51
CA ASP A 93 -6.13 -2.58 7.71
C ASP A 93 -5.08 -1.50 7.99
N GLU A 94 -4.01 -1.90 8.68
CA GLU A 94 -2.94 -1.03 9.13
C GLU A 94 -1.57 -1.61 8.78
N LEU A 95 -0.75 -0.83 8.10
CA LEU A 95 0.66 -1.13 7.91
C LEU A 95 1.46 -0.46 9.03
N ASN A 96 1.76 -1.22 10.08
CA ASN A 96 2.57 -0.77 11.21
C ASN A 96 4.02 -0.53 10.82
N TYR A 97 4.60 0.58 11.28
CA TYR A 97 6.00 0.92 11.03
C TYR A 97 6.69 1.57 12.23
N LEU A 98 8.01 1.46 12.23
CA LEU A 98 8.90 2.12 13.16
C LEU A 98 9.74 3.20 12.49
N HIS A 99 10.00 4.26 13.25
CA HIS A 99 11.11 5.17 12.97
C HIS A 99 12.15 5.06 14.07
N LEU A 100 13.42 5.00 13.69
CA LEU A 100 14.52 5.16 14.62
C LEU A 100 14.96 6.62 14.59
N GLN A 101 14.67 7.33 15.68
CA GLN A 101 14.90 8.75 15.81
C GLN A 101 16.09 9.03 16.74
N VAL A 102 16.90 10.02 16.37
CA VAL A 102 17.90 10.64 17.24
C VAL A 102 17.25 11.82 17.94
N ASP A 103 17.26 11.79 19.26
CA ASP A 103 17.01 12.96 20.10
C ASP A 103 18.36 13.49 20.58
N TYR A 104 18.77 14.67 20.10
CA TYR A 104 20.06 15.25 20.47
C TYR A 104 20.11 15.82 21.89
N GLY A 105 18.96 15.94 22.57
CA GLY A 105 18.87 16.55 23.88
C GLY A 105 19.23 18.05 23.90
N PRO A 106 19.10 18.72 25.06
CA PRO A 106 19.46 20.12 25.18
C PRO A 106 20.96 20.36 24.93
N PRO A 107 21.35 21.50 24.33
CA PRO A 107 20.50 22.61 23.86
C PRO A 107 20.00 22.42 22.40
N LYS A 108 20.42 21.34 21.72
CA LYS A 108 20.07 21.08 20.33
C LYS A 108 18.77 20.29 20.28
N PHE A 109 17.63 20.99 20.32
CA PHE A 109 16.30 20.41 20.05
C PHE A 109 16.13 20.06 18.55
N LYS A 110 17.11 19.37 17.98
CA LYS A 110 17.06 18.86 16.62
C LYS A 110 16.66 17.40 16.70
N GLN A 111 15.88 16.98 15.73
CA GLN A 111 15.47 15.60 15.55
C GLN A 111 15.94 15.14 14.17
N ALA A 112 16.44 13.92 14.10
CA ALA A 112 16.84 13.29 12.85
C ALA A 112 16.40 11.82 12.86
N TYR A 113 16.14 11.25 11.69
CA TYR A 113 15.81 9.83 11.55
C TYR A 113 17.02 9.08 11.03
N LEU A 114 17.45 8.03 11.74
CA LEU A 114 18.42 7.06 11.25
C LEU A 114 17.77 6.01 10.37
N LEU A 115 16.55 5.59 10.73
CA LEU A 115 15.73 4.65 9.97
C LEU A 115 14.32 5.20 9.84
N LYS A 116 13.76 5.06 8.64
CA LYS A 116 12.39 5.46 8.32
C LYS A 116 11.61 4.26 7.80
N TYR A 117 10.34 4.20 8.16
CA TYR A 117 9.35 3.24 7.69
C TYR A 117 9.79 1.77 7.81
N VAL A 118 10.50 1.43 8.89
CA VAL A 118 10.87 0.04 9.19
C VAL A 118 9.59 -0.74 9.43
N SER A 119 9.30 -1.73 8.59
CA SER A 119 8.00 -2.43 8.57
C SER A 119 8.14 -3.84 8.00
N GLU A 120 7.02 -4.56 7.94
CA GLU A 120 6.96 -5.89 7.32
C GLU A 120 7.19 -5.85 5.80
N LEU A 121 7.14 -4.67 5.18
CA LEU A 121 7.53 -4.49 3.77
C LEU A 121 9.00 -4.85 3.52
N ASP A 122 9.84 -4.84 4.55
CA ASP A 122 11.24 -5.29 4.46
C ASP A 122 11.37 -6.80 4.17
N GLU A 123 10.30 -7.57 4.30
CA GLU A 123 10.24 -9.00 3.97
C GLU A 123 9.78 -9.24 2.52
N LEU A 124 9.28 -8.21 1.83
CA LEU A 124 8.86 -8.31 0.43
C LEU A 124 10.07 -8.38 -0.50
N ASN A 125 9.96 -9.22 -1.53
CA ASN A 125 10.94 -9.29 -2.62
C ASN A 125 10.73 -8.13 -3.61
N LEU A 126 11.10 -6.93 -3.18
CA LEU A 126 11.11 -5.73 -4.02
C LEU A 126 12.38 -5.72 -4.89
N ASP A 127 12.24 -5.22 -6.12
CA ASP A 127 13.37 -5.09 -7.05
C ASP A 127 14.31 -3.96 -6.59
N PHE A 128 13.74 -2.90 -6.01
CA PHE A 128 14.46 -1.73 -5.50
C PHE A 128 14.00 -1.34 -4.07
N PRO A 129 14.28 -2.18 -3.04
CA PRO A 129 13.78 -1.97 -1.67
C PRO A 129 14.21 -0.64 -1.03
N LYS A 130 15.33 -0.04 -1.48
CA LYS A 130 15.79 1.27 -0.99
C LYS A 130 14.83 2.42 -1.30
N ASN A 131 13.91 2.24 -2.24
CA ASN A 131 12.94 3.26 -2.63
C ASN A 131 11.64 3.22 -1.82
N ILE A 132 11.56 2.38 -0.78
CA ILE A 132 10.33 2.17 0.00
C ILE A 132 9.68 3.46 0.51
N THR A 133 10.50 4.45 0.90
CA THR A 133 10.00 5.75 1.34
C THR A 133 9.30 6.52 0.21
N ALA A 134 9.83 6.45 -1.02
CA ALA A 134 9.22 7.08 -2.19
C ALA A 134 7.93 6.36 -2.60
N TYR A 135 7.93 5.02 -2.54
CA TYR A 135 6.75 4.19 -2.81
C TYR A 135 5.58 4.53 -1.86
N LEU A 136 5.84 4.52 -0.56
CA LEU A 136 4.84 4.90 0.45
C LEU A 136 4.37 6.34 0.27
N SER A 137 5.28 7.27 -0.04
CA SER A 137 4.93 8.67 -0.31
C SER A 137 4.02 8.82 -1.53
N ASN A 138 4.26 8.04 -2.60
CA ASN A 138 3.40 8.06 -3.78
C ASN A 138 2.00 7.50 -3.47
N LEU A 139 1.92 6.37 -2.75
CA LEU A 139 0.64 5.80 -2.30
C LEU A 139 -0.16 6.78 -1.42
N VAL A 140 0.51 7.52 -0.53
CA VAL A 140 -0.10 8.61 0.24
C VAL A 140 -0.54 9.76 -0.67
N SER A 141 0.28 10.17 -1.65
CA SER A 141 -0.07 11.24 -2.59
C SER A 141 -1.26 10.91 -3.50
N MET A 142 -1.53 9.62 -3.72
CA MET A 142 -2.68 9.11 -4.46
C MET A 142 -3.91 8.94 -3.58
N GLY A 143 -3.79 9.18 -2.27
CA GLY A 143 -4.86 8.98 -1.30
C GLY A 143 -5.18 7.51 -1.05
N ILE A 144 -4.30 6.57 -1.41
CA ILE A 144 -4.50 5.14 -1.10
C ILE A 144 -4.22 4.90 0.38
N LEU A 145 -3.18 5.54 0.91
CA LEU A 145 -2.77 5.48 2.31
C LEU A 145 -2.86 6.84 2.97
N ILE A 146 -3.04 6.86 4.28
CA ILE A 146 -2.80 8.02 5.15
C ILE A 146 -1.75 7.64 6.20
N ASP A 147 -0.79 8.55 6.45
CA ASP A 147 0.30 8.35 7.41
C ASP A 147 -0.14 8.83 8.80
N ILE A 148 -0.44 7.90 9.70
CA ILE A 148 -0.87 8.17 11.07
C ILE A 148 0.32 8.14 12.02
N LYS A 149 0.80 9.34 12.34
CA LYS A 149 1.99 9.55 13.18
C LYS A 149 1.62 9.58 14.65
N ILE A 150 1.94 8.50 15.33
CA ILE A 150 1.76 8.35 16.77
C ILE A 150 3.12 8.01 17.38
N ASN A 151 3.36 8.39 18.64
CA ASN A 151 4.64 8.08 19.30
C ASN A 151 4.64 6.71 19.97
N TYR A 152 3.46 6.22 20.34
CA TYR A 152 3.28 4.94 21.01
C TYR A 152 1.86 4.40 20.79
N LEU A 153 1.75 3.17 20.33
CA LEU A 153 0.48 2.46 20.10
C LEU A 153 0.34 1.37 21.14
N LYS A 154 -0.71 1.37 21.97
CA LYS A 154 -0.87 0.30 22.99
C LYS A 154 -1.16 -1.08 22.37
N HIS A 155 -1.79 -1.10 21.21
CA HIS A 155 -2.10 -2.32 20.46
C HIS A 155 -0.93 -2.68 19.51
N GLN A 156 -0.96 -3.88 18.92
CA GLN A 156 0.05 -4.34 17.94
C GLN A 156 1.51 -4.42 18.45
N GLN A 157 1.74 -4.43 19.78
CA GLN A 157 3.10 -4.52 20.34
C GLN A 157 3.89 -5.75 19.88
N TYR A 158 3.21 -6.86 19.55
CA TYR A 158 3.86 -8.03 18.97
C TYR A 158 4.61 -7.69 17.68
N VAL A 159 3.98 -6.96 16.75
CA VAL A 159 4.58 -6.55 15.47
C VAL A 159 5.77 -5.62 15.72
N PHE A 160 5.60 -4.60 16.57
CA PHE A 160 6.68 -3.67 16.89
C PHE A 160 7.87 -4.36 17.58
N ASN A 161 7.63 -5.31 18.47
CA ASN A 161 8.69 -6.07 19.13
C ASN A 161 9.44 -6.96 18.12
N LYS A 162 8.72 -7.64 17.21
CA LYS A 162 9.35 -8.39 16.10
C LYS A 162 10.27 -7.50 15.27
N LEU A 163 9.81 -6.29 14.91
CA LEU A 163 10.62 -5.32 14.14
C LEU A 163 11.83 -4.83 14.94
N ARG A 164 11.69 -4.53 16.24
CA ARG A 164 12.82 -4.11 17.09
C ARG A 164 13.88 -5.20 17.20
N GLU A 165 13.47 -6.45 17.39
CA GLU A 165 14.41 -7.58 17.47
C GLU A 165 15.16 -7.77 16.14
N LYS A 166 14.47 -7.66 14.99
CA LYS A 166 15.10 -7.72 13.66
C LYS A 166 16.21 -6.67 13.49
N TYR A 167 16.04 -5.49 14.08
CA TYR A 167 16.96 -4.36 13.96
C TYR A 167 17.84 -4.12 15.19
N LYS A 168 17.87 -5.05 16.15
CA LYS A 168 18.54 -4.89 17.45
C LYS A 168 20.04 -4.60 17.33
N LEU A 169 20.78 -5.38 16.54
CA LEU A 169 22.21 -5.17 16.36
C LEU A 169 22.52 -3.80 15.77
N LYS A 170 21.77 -3.39 14.74
CA LYS A 170 21.92 -2.06 14.11
C LYS A 170 21.59 -0.92 15.08
N PHE A 171 20.60 -1.12 15.94
CA PHE A 171 20.27 -0.18 17.01
C PHE A 171 21.44 -0.02 18.00
N GLU A 172 21.95 -1.13 18.52
CA GLU A 172 23.05 -1.15 19.50
C GLU A 172 24.33 -0.49 18.92
N GLU A 173 24.70 -0.82 17.68
CA GLU A 173 25.82 -0.19 16.97
C GLU A 173 25.64 1.32 16.83
N SER A 174 24.44 1.75 16.41
CA SER A 174 24.11 3.17 16.24
C SER A 174 24.11 3.93 17.58
N GLU A 175 23.67 3.28 18.66
CA GLU A 175 23.64 3.88 20.00
C GLU A 175 25.05 4.13 20.53
N ILE A 176 25.96 3.17 20.36
CA ILE A 176 27.37 3.30 20.74
C ILE A 176 28.03 4.46 19.99
N GLU A 177 27.86 4.52 18.67
CA GLU A 177 28.42 5.60 17.84
C GLU A 177 27.85 6.96 18.20
N LEU A 178 26.53 7.03 18.41
CA LEU A 178 25.84 8.25 18.78
C LEU A 178 26.33 8.76 20.15
N LYS A 179 26.43 7.89 21.17
CA LYS A 179 26.94 8.28 22.50
C LYS A 179 28.39 8.73 22.46
N ARG A 180 29.23 8.17 21.59
CA ARG A 180 30.62 8.60 21.41
C ARG A 180 30.73 10.03 20.87
N THR A 181 29.86 10.40 19.93
CA THR A 181 29.91 11.71 19.25
C THR A 181 29.04 12.77 19.92
N HIS A 182 27.96 12.35 20.58
CA HIS A 182 26.94 13.18 21.20
C HIS A 182 26.46 12.54 22.53
N PRO A 183 27.23 12.62 23.64
CA PRO A 183 26.95 11.90 24.89
C PRO A 183 25.55 12.14 25.49
N ASN A 184 25.00 13.34 25.28
CA ASN A 184 23.69 13.76 25.80
C ASN A 184 22.51 13.35 24.92
N SER A 185 22.75 12.73 23.76
CA SER A 185 21.71 12.30 22.83
C SER A 185 21.23 10.88 23.12
N SER A 186 20.06 10.52 22.61
CA SER A 186 19.48 9.17 22.74
C SER A 186 18.86 8.71 21.43
N LEU A 187 18.67 7.40 21.32
CA LEU A 187 17.89 6.78 20.26
C LEU A 187 16.51 6.39 20.78
N VAL A 188 15.49 6.73 19.99
CA VAL A 188 14.09 6.48 20.34
C VAL A 188 13.39 5.80 19.17
N TRP A 189 12.67 4.72 19.48
CA TRP A 189 11.75 4.09 18.53
C TRP A 189 10.38 4.77 18.60
N ILE A 190 9.93 5.29 17.46
CA ILE A 190 8.60 5.87 17.29
C ILE A 190 7.71 4.84 16.58
N GLN A 191 6.51 4.59 17.12
CA GLN A 191 5.55 3.60 16.62
C GLN A 191 4.38 4.27 15.91
N SER A 192 4.27 4.09 14.61
CA SER A 192 3.22 4.70 13.78
C SER A 192 2.69 3.68 12.78
N TYR A 193 1.69 4.04 12.01
CA TYR A 193 1.14 3.14 10.99
C TYR A 193 0.63 3.93 9.79
N PHE A 194 0.55 3.25 8.64
CA PHE A 194 -0.29 3.72 7.55
C PHE A 194 -1.64 3.04 7.65
N GLU A 195 -2.69 3.82 7.43
CA GLU A 195 -4.05 3.34 7.31
C GLU A 195 -4.46 3.39 5.84
N VAL A 196 -5.19 2.38 5.38
CA VAL A 196 -5.78 2.42 4.04
C VAL A 196 -7.02 3.30 4.08
N THR A 197 -7.11 4.29 3.19
CA THR A 197 -8.27 5.19 3.17
C THR A 197 -9.49 4.51 2.55
N PRO A 198 -10.72 5.04 2.73
CA PRO A 198 -11.90 4.56 2.00
C PRO A 198 -11.73 4.53 0.48
N PHE A 199 -11.05 5.53 -0.08
CA PHE A 199 -10.74 5.59 -1.51
C PHE A 199 -9.67 4.56 -1.90
N GLY A 200 -8.68 4.35 -1.03
CA GLY A 200 -7.67 3.30 -1.16
C GLY A 200 -8.29 1.90 -1.17
N TYR A 201 -9.28 1.64 -0.31
CA TYR A 201 -10.00 0.37 -0.30
C TYR A 201 -10.69 0.08 -1.62
N LEU A 202 -11.45 1.04 -2.16
CA LEU A 202 -12.07 0.89 -3.49
C LEU A 202 -11.02 0.60 -4.57
N PHE A 203 -9.89 1.32 -4.54
CA PHE A 203 -8.79 1.10 -5.48
C PHE A 203 -8.22 -0.31 -5.37
N ILE A 204 -7.89 -0.75 -4.17
CA ILE A 204 -7.29 -2.07 -3.90
C ILE A 204 -8.25 -3.18 -4.30
N CYS A 205 -9.53 -3.10 -3.90
CA CYS A 205 -10.56 -4.07 -4.29
C CYS A 205 -10.68 -4.18 -5.81
N ALA A 206 -10.79 -3.05 -6.50
CA ALA A 206 -10.93 -3.03 -7.95
C ALA A 206 -9.70 -3.63 -8.65
N CYS A 207 -8.50 -3.40 -8.12
CA CYS A 207 -7.24 -3.80 -8.77
C CYS A 207 -6.68 -5.15 -8.31
N THR A 208 -7.21 -5.77 -7.25
CA THR A 208 -6.69 -7.06 -6.72
C THR A 208 -7.74 -8.15 -6.61
N GLY A 209 -9.04 -7.81 -6.74
CA GLY A 209 -10.13 -8.75 -6.50
C GLY A 209 -10.34 -9.10 -5.03
N ALA A 210 -9.71 -8.37 -4.10
CA ALA A 210 -9.94 -8.52 -2.67
C ALA A 210 -11.41 -8.26 -2.33
N ILE A 211 -12.03 -9.20 -1.60
CA ILE A 211 -13.40 -9.07 -1.10
C ILE A 211 -13.32 -8.47 0.30
N TYR A 212 -13.84 -7.25 0.46
CA TYR A 212 -13.95 -6.63 1.79
C TYR A 212 -15.14 -7.20 2.55
N SER A 213 -14.96 -7.52 3.83
CA SER A 213 -16.06 -7.86 4.72
C SER A 213 -16.83 -6.59 5.10
N GLU A 214 -18.17 -6.63 5.01
CA GLU A 214 -19.07 -5.49 5.29
C GLU A 214 -18.88 -4.88 6.69
N ILE A 215 -18.32 -5.65 7.65
CA ILE A 215 -17.99 -5.20 9.01
C ILE A 215 -17.04 -3.98 8.99
N ARG A 216 -16.19 -3.84 7.97
CA ARG A 216 -15.17 -2.80 7.89
C ARG A 216 -15.69 -1.43 7.43
N VAL A 217 -16.82 -1.37 6.73
CA VAL A 217 -17.45 -0.11 6.27
C VAL A 217 -18.30 0.56 7.37
N ILE A 218 -18.75 -0.23 8.35
CA ILE A 218 -19.61 0.24 9.45
C ILE A 218 -18.79 1.10 10.44
N ILE A 219 -17.50 0.81 10.63
CA ILE A 219 -16.65 1.55 11.57
C ILE A 219 -16.48 3.03 11.16
N ASP A 220 -16.48 3.33 9.86
CA ASP A 220 -16.41 4.72 9.35
C ASP A 220 -17.75 5.47 9.41
N ASN A 221 -18.88 4.77 9.51
CA ASN A 221 -20.20 5.40 9.47
C ASN A 221 -20.86 5.60 10.85
N ASP A 222 -20.44 4.87 11.89
CA ASP A 222 -21.11 4.93 13.21
C ASP A 222 -20.34 5.68 14.32
N ASP A 223 -19.11 6.15 14.09
CA ASP A 223 -18.34 6.87 15.12
C ASP A 223 -18.65 8.38 15.16
N PHE A 224 -19.92 8.76 15.37
CA PHE A 224 -20.33 10.02 16.03
C PHE A 224 -21.79 9.95 16.50
N ILE A 225 -22.07 9.13 17.51
CA ILE A 225 -23.12 9.44 18.48
C ILE A 225 -22.46 9.53 19.85
N LEU A 226 -22.11 10.76 20.23
CA LEU A 226 -21.84 11.11 21.62
C LEU A 226 -23.18 11.14 22.36
N ASP A 227 -23.40 10.16 23.24
CA ASP A 227 -24.26 10.31 24.42
C ASP A 227 -23.43 10.83 25.60
#